data_AF-A0A530LCM4-F1
#
_entry.id   AF-A0A530LCM4-F1
#
_cell.length_a   1.000
_cell.length_b   1.000
_cell.length_c   1.000
_cell.angle_alpha   90.00
_cell.angle_beta   90.00
_cell.angle_gamma   90.00
#
_symmetry.space_group_name_H-M   'P 1'
#
loop_
_entity.id
_entity.type
_entity.pdbx_description
1 polymer ?
#
loop_
_entity_poly.entity_id
_entity_poly.type
_entity_poly.pdbx_seq_one_letter_code
_entity_poly.pdbx_strand_id
1 'polypeptide(L)'
;MTAYRFATRLNSFASRPQAEWPDLVGKPSMLQMAARAAKVAELTDLDLNFPDHVGEKPAEMARKLGDLGLSINGFAMRYYSNPAFKLG
;
A
#
# COMPACT_ATOMS: atom_id res chain seq x y z
N MET A 1 7.93 -6.50 25.81
CA MET A 1 6.57 -6.29 25.29
C MET A 1 6.53 -6.90 23.90
N THR A 2 5.61 -7.81 23.63
CA THR A 2 5.31 -8.16 22.23
C THR A 2 4.68 -6.92 21.61
N ALA A 3 5.43 -6.18 20.80
CA ALA A 3 4.91 -5.03 20.08
C ALA A 3 3.79 -5.53 19.16
N TYR A 4 2.55 -5.11 19.42
CA TYR A 4 1.43 -5.44 18.55
C TYR A 4 1.75 -4.93 17.14
N ARG A 5 1.49 -5.78 16.14
CA ARG A 5 1.59 -5.41 14.73
C ARG A 5 0.21 -5.13 14.20
N PHE A 6 0.01 -3.92 13.70
CA PHE A 6 -1.25 -3.51 13.09
C PHE A 6 -1.02 -3.36 11.59
N ALA A 7 -1.77 -4.14 10.82
CA ALA A 7 -1.69 -4.19 9.38
C ALA A 7 -2.97 -3.65 8.74
N THR A 8 -2.83 -3.06 7.55
CA THR A 8 -3.98 -2.67 6.72
C THR A 8 -3.67 -2.76 5.24
N ARG A 9 -4.72 -2.89 4.42
CA ARG A 9 -4.58 -2.89 2.96
C ARG A 9 -4.27 -1.48 2.47
N LEU A 10 -3.19 -1.32 1.71
CA LEU A 10 -2.72 0.00 1.25
C LEU A 10 -3.78 0.77 0.44
N ASN A 11 -4.65 0.07 -0.30
CA ASN A 11 -5.71 0.70 -1.10
C ASN A 11 -6.69 1.56 -0.28
N SER A 12 -6.85 1.29 1.02
CA SER A 12 -7.73 2.08 1.89
C SER A 12 -7.33 3.56 1.92
N PHE A 13 -6.03 3.86 1.77
CA PHE A 13 -5.48 5.22 1.76
C PHE A 13 -5.65 5.97 0.43
N ALA A 14 -6.18 5.31 -0.61
CA ALA A 14 -6.61 5.97 -1.84
C ALA A 14 -7.92 6.75 -1.65
N SER A 15 -8.63 6.55 -0.55
CA SER A 15 -9.96 7.12 -0.33
C SER A 15 -9.93 8.63 -0.16
N ARG A 16 -10.83 9.35 -0.84
CA ARG A 16 -10.97 10.82 -0.79
C ARG A 16 -9.60 11.53 -0.95
N PRO A 17 -8.86 11.29 -2.05
CA PRO A 17 -7.48 11.73 -2.20
C PRO A 17 -7.33 13.25 -2.14
N GLN A 18 -8.31 14.01 -2.62
CA GLN A 18 -8.34 15.48 -2.61
C GLN A 18 -8.31 16.09 -1.20
N ALA A 19 -8.64 15.33 -0.15
CA ALA A 19 -8.52 15.80 1.23
C ALA A 19 -7.08 15.75 1.75
N GLU A 20 -6.21 14.98 1.10
CA GLU A 20 -4.79 14.84 1.42
C GLU A 20 -3.91 15.57 0.40
N TRP A 21 -4.26 15.46 -0.88
CA TRP A 21 -3.58 16.04 -2.03
C TRP A 21 -4.60 16.78 -2.91
N PRO A 22 -4.94 18.04 -2.60
CA PRO A 22 -5.96 18.81 -3.32
C PRO A 22 -5.71 18.93 -4.83
N ASP A 23 -4.43 19.03 -5.23
CA ASP A 23 -4.03 19.22 -6.62
C ASP A 23 -3.76 17.91 -7.37
N LEU A 24 -4.00 16.75 -6.72
CA LEU A 24 -3.75 15.46 -7.35
C LEU A 24 -4.77 15.18 -8.46
N VAL A 25 -4.27 14.97 -9.67
CA VAL A 25 -5.06 14.47 -10.79
C VAL A 25 -4.95 12.95 -10.86
N GLY A 26 -6.08 12.25 -10.76
CA GLY A 26 -6.14 10.79 -10.85
C GLY A 26 -5.96 10.07 -9.50
N LYS A 27 -5.37 8.87 -9.54
CA LYS A 27 -5.16 8.03 -8.34
C LYS A 27 -3.81 8.35 -7.69
N PRO A 28 -3.71 8.32 -6.35
CA PRO A 28 -2.43 8.46 -5.69
C PRO A 28 -1.52 7.29 -6.02
N SER A 29 -0.23 7.58 -6.17
CA SER A 29 0.81 6.57 -6.30
C SER A 29 0.90 5.69 -5.05
N MET A 30 1.53 4.52 -5.19
CA MET A 30 1.80 3.61 -4.08
C MET A 30 2.52 4.32 -2.92
N LEU A 31 3.59 5.07 -3.22
CA LEU A 31 4.36 5.79 -2.19
C LEU A 31 3.58 6.94 -1.55
N GLN A 32 2.70 7.63 -2.29
CA GLN A 32 1.80 8.62 -1.70
C GLN A 32 0.85 7.96 -0.69
N MET A 33 0.22 6.85 -1.06
CA MET A 33 -0.63 6.10 -0.13
C MET A 33 0.15 5.61 1.10
N ALA A 34 1.39 5.14 0.93
CA ALA A 34 2.23 4.67 2.03
C ALA A 34 2.62 5.83 2.97
N ALA A 35 2.99 6.98 2.42
CA ALA A 35 3.28 8.18 3.21
C ALA A 35 2.06 8.67 4.00
N ARG A 36 0.86 8.54 3.43
CA ARG A 36 -0.39 8.82 4.15
C ARG A 36 -0.66 7.79 5.25
N ALA A 37 -0.39 6.51 4.98
CA ALA A 37 -0.53 5.43 5.95
C ALA A 37 0.39 5.62 7.17
N ALA A 38 1.62 6.08 6.94
CA ALA A 38 2.60 6.34 7.99
C ALA A 38 2.18 7.45 8.99
N LYS A 39 1.15 8.23 8.67
CA LYS A 39 0.57 9.22 9.59
C LYS A 39 -0.39 8.61 10.63
N VAL A 40 -0.81 7.36 10.43
CA VAL A 40 -1.73 6.67 11.33
C VAL A 40 -0.97 6.14 12.53
N ALA A 41 -1.37 6.57 13.72
CA ALA A 41 -0.78 6.08 14.96
C ALA A 41 -0.89 4.55 15.06
N GLU A 42 0.18 3.92 15.52
CA GLU A 42 0.29 2.48 15.77
C GLU A 42 0.24 1.58 14.53
N LEU A 43 0.02 2.11 13.32
CA LEU A 43 0.10 1.30 12.10
C LEU A 43 1.56 0.92 11.84
N THR A 44 1.85 -0.38 11.80
CA THR A 44 3.20 -0.91 11.61
C THR A 44 3.41 -1.54 10.24
N ASP A 45 2.32 -1.98 9.61
CA ASP A 45 2.39 -2.93 8.51
C ASP A 45 1.38 -2.64 7.39
N LEU A 46 1.76 -3.00 6.16
CA LEU A 46 0.93 -2.87 4.98
C LEU A 46 0.73 -4.21 4.26
N ASP A 47 -0.51 -4.48 3.86
CA ASP A 47 -0.83 -5.48 2.84
C ASP A 47 -0.88 -4.81 1.46
N LEU A 48 -0.10 -5.36 0.53
CA LEU A 48 0.06 -4.84 -0.83
C LEU A 48 -0.74 -5.67 -1.84
N ASN A 49 -1.11 -5.08 -2.99
CA ASN A 49 -1.63 -5.84 -4.11
C ASN A 49 -0.51 -6.10 -5.11
N PHE A 50 -0.33 -7.33 -5.55
CA PHE A 50 0.53 -7.67 -6.69
C PHE A 50 -0.34 -7.89 -7.93
N PRO A 51 -0.02 -7.33 -9.11
CA PRO A 51 1.18 -6.51 -9.39
C PRO A 51 1.03 -5.01 -9.09
N ASP A 52 -0.17 -4.53 -8.77
CA ASP A 52 -0.51 -3.09 -8.72
C ASP A 52 0.45 -2.20 -7.91
N HIS A 53 0.96 -2.71 -6.79
CA HIS A 53 1.82 -1.94 -5.88
C HIS A 53 3.31 -2.30 -6.03
N VAL A 54 3.66 -3.32 -6.81
CA VAL A 54 5.01 -3.85 -6.91
C VAL A 54 5.59 -3.55 -8.29
N GLY A 55 6.54 -2.62 -8.33
CA GLY A 55 7.27 -2.27 -9.56
C GLY A 55 8.48 -3.17 -9.82
N GLU A 56 9.25 -2.83 -10.87
CA GLU A 56 10.43 -3.58 -11.32
C GLU A 56 11.56 -3.71 -10.29
N LYS A 57 11.55 -2.90 -9.23
CA LYS A 57 12.57 -2.89 -8.17
C LYS A 57 11.97 -3.14 -6.77
N PRO A 58 11.51 -4.37 -6.45
CA PRO A 58 10.85 -4.68 -5.17
C PRO A 58 11.68 -4.38 -3.93
N ALA A 59 13.00 -4.58 -3.99
CA ALA A 59 13.90 -4.30 -2.88
C ALA A 59 14.02 -2.79 -2.58
N GLU A 60 14.04 -1.94 -3.61
CA GLU A 60 14.07 -0.49 -3.43
C GLU A 60 12.75 0.01 -2.84
N MET A 61 11.64 -0.55 -3.32
CA MET A 61 10.31 -0.29 -2.81
C MET A 61 10.19 -0.64 -1.32
N ALA A 62 10.64 -1.83 -0.92
CA ALA A 62 10.60 -2.27 0.48
C ALA A 62 11.44 -1.36 1.39
N ARG A 63 12.60 -0.89 0.93
CA ARG A 63 13.41 0.09 1.67
C ARG A 63 12.66 1.40 1.90
N LYS A 64 12.03 1.96 0.85
CA LYS A 64 11.24 3.20 0.96
C LYS A 64 10.07 3.08 1.94
N LEU A 65 9.45 1.90 2.05
CA LEU A 65 8.43 1.64 3.07
C LEU A 65 9.04 1.59 4.47
N GLY A 66 10.19 0.93 4.63
CA GLY A 66 10.94 0.89 5.89
C GLY A 66 11.38 2.28 6.37
N ASP A 67 11.80 3.15 5.45
CA ASP A 67 12.14 4.56 5.76
C ASP A 67 10.94 5.36 6.30
N LEU A 68 9.71 4.92 5.99
CA LEU A 68 8.47 5.48 6.53
C LEU A 68 8.02 4.80 7.85
N GLY A 69 8.80 3.86 8.37
CA GLY A 69 8.45 3.08 9.56
C GLY A 69 7.42 1.97 9.31
N LEU A 70 7.17 1.62 8.04
CA LEU A 70 6.17 0.62 7.65
C LEU A 70 6.84 -0.65 7.11
N SER A 71 6.37 -1.79 7.58
CA SER A 71 6.76 -3.11 7.10
C SER A 71 5.73 -3.68 6.11
N ILE A 72 6.14 -4.68 5.34
CA ILE A 72 5.22 -5.43 4.47
C ILE A 72 4.76 -6.67 5.24
N ASN A 73 3.44 -6.80 5.42
CA ASN A 73 2.84 -7.97 6.06
C ASN A 73 2.49 -9.06 5.05
N GLY A 74 1.93 -8.69 3.90
CA GLY A 74 1.51 -9.66 2.89
C GLY A 74 1.16 -9.07 1.54
N PHE A 75 0.86 -9.97 0.61
CA PHE A 75 0.43 -9.66 -0.75
C PHE A 75 -0.92 -10.29 -1.07
N ALA A 76 -1.81 -9.50 -1.66
CA ALA A 76 -3.02 -9.97 -2.30
C ALA A 76 -2.81 -10.03 -3.82
N MET A 77 -2.96 -11.21 -4.40
CA MET A 77 -2.76 -11.44 -5.82
C MET A 77 -3.93 -10.91 -6.66
N ARG A 78 -3.62 -10.28 -7.80
CA ARG A 78 -4.58 -9.79 -8.78
C ARG A 78 -4.31 -10.43 -10.14
N TYR A 79 -5.29 -11.15 -10.66
CA TYR A 79 -5.18 -11.96 -11.87
C TYR A 79 -5.97 -11.36 -13.06
N TYR A 80 -5.81 -10.07 -13.33
CA TYR A 80 -6.64 -9.35 -14.31
C TYR A 80 -6.58 -9.93 -15.73
N SER A 81 -5.44 -10.51 -16.12
CA SER A 81 -5.22 -11.06 -17.46
C SER A 81 -5.74 -12.48 -17.64
N ASN A 82 -6.13 -13.17 -16.57
CA ASN A 82 -6.64 -14.53 -16.64
C ASN A 82 -8.16 -14.51 -16.41
N PRO A 83 -8.97 -14.76 -17.46
CA PRO A 83 -10.43 -14.74 -17.37
C PRO A 83 -11.01 -15.68 -16.32
N ALA A 84 -10.32 -16.78 -15.99
CA ALA A 84 -10.76 -17.74 -14.99
C ALA A 84 -10.84 -17.14 -13.57
N PHE A 85 -10.14 -16.04 -13.31
CA PHE A 85 -10.09 -15.37 -12.01
C PHE A 85 -10.86 -14.04 -11.99
N LYS A 86 -11.71 -13.78 -12.99
CA LYS A 86 -12.41 -12.49 -13.15
C LYS A 86 -13.58 -12.29 -12.17
N LEU A 87 -14.06 -13.36 -11.55
CA LEU A 87 -15.18 -13.33 -10.60
C LEU A 87 -14.77 -12.97 -9.16
N GLY A 88 -13.46 -12.85 -8.90
CA GLY A 88 -12.90 -12.61 -7.56
C GLY A 88 -12.45 -13.91 -6.92
#